data_AF-A0A916FTJ6-F1
#
_entry.id   AF-A0A916FTJ6-F1
#
_cell.length_a   1.000
_cell.length_b   1.000
_cell.length_c   1.000
_cell.angle_alpha   90.00
_cell.angle_beta   90.00
_cell.angle_gamma   90.00
#
_symmetry.space_group_name_H-M   'P 1'
#
loop_
_entity.id
_entity.type
_entity.pdbx_description
1 polymer ?
#
loop_
_entity_poly.entity_id
_entity_poly.type
_entity_poly.pdbx_seq_one_letter_code
_entity_poly.pdbx_strand_id
1 'polypeptide(L)'
;MEPHVQSVGDFAKKIDQDPVRASLAPENQVASLSRMAAPLEKDVWIYRMVVAALGLTVLIGAIGAILLAVAGKPVPEVLVALGSASIGALAGLLAPSPAGK
;
A
#
# COMPACT_ATOMS: atom_id res chain seq x y z
N MET A 1 0.75 -18.09 -44.81
CA MET A 1 1.41 -19.16 -44.04
C MET A 1 1.78 -18.55 -42.70
N GLU A 2 0.98 -18.84 -41.68
CA GLU A 2 1.13 -18.33 -40.31
C GLU A 2 2.31 -19.00 -39.58
N PRO A 3 3.20 -18.27 -38.90
CA PRO A 3 4.19 -18.89 -38.03
C PRO A 3 3.64 -18.99 -36.60
N HIS A 4 3.62 -20.25 -36.17
CA HIS A 4 3.10 -20.81 -34.94
C HIS A 4 4.06 -20.51 -33.77
N VAL A 5 3.56 -19.90 -32.70
CA VAL A 5 4.31 -19.55 -31.47
C VAL A 5 4.27 -20.72 -30.48
N GLN A 6 5.27 -21.62 -30.53
CA GLN A 6 5.26 -22.88 -29.78
C GLN A 6 5.94 -22.86 -28.41
N SER A 7 6.44 -21.72 -27.91
CA SER A 7 7.05 -21.71 -26.58
C SER A 7 6.91 -20.38 -25.84
N VAL A 8 6.49 -20.47 -24.58
CA VAL A 8 6.49 -19.37 -23.61
C VAL A 8 7.88 -18.72 -23.49
N GLY A 9 8.95 -19.48 -23.77
CA GLY A 9 10.32 -18.98 -23.82
C GLY A 9 10.60 -18.00 -24.97
N ASP A 10 9.95 -18.14 -26.12
CA ASP A 10 10.09 -17.19 -27.24
C ASP A 10 9.30 -15.91 -27.00
N PHE A 11 8.21 -15.98 -26.23
CA PHE A 11 7.53 -14.79 -25.72
C PHE A 11 8.39 -14.04 -24.71
N ALA A 12 9.05 -14.75 -23.78
CA ALA A 12 9.95 -14.14 -22.80
C ALA A 12 11.10 -13.38 -23.47
N LYS A 13 11.68 -13.96 -24.53
CA LYS A 13 12.78 -13.35 -25.27
C LYS A 13 12.37 -12.14 -26.12
N LYS A 14 11.09 -12.05 -26.50
CA LYS A 14 10.52 -10.90 -27.24
C LYS A 14 9.99 -9.80 -26.32
N ILE A 15 9.71 -10.10 -25.05
CA ILE A 15 9.37 -9.12 -24.01
C ILE A 15 10.62 -8.35 -23.54
N ASP A 16 11.80 -8.97 -23.60
CA ASP A 16 13.08 -8.34 -23.24
C ASP A 16 13.57 -7.28 -24.25
N GLN A 17 13.06 -7.32 -25.49
CA GLN A 17 13.48 -6.44 -26.59
C GLN A 17 12.55 -5.25 -26.85
N ASP A 18 11.58 -4.95 -25.98
CA ASP A 18 10.63 -3.85 -26.19
C ASP A 18 10.99 -2.60 -25.36
N PRO A 19 11.79 -1.65 -25.90
CA PRO A 19 12.19 -0.42 -25.21
C PRO A 19 11.00 0.52 -24.93
N VAL A 20 9.81 0.23 -25.46
CA VAL A 20 8.62 1.07 -25.30
C VAL A 20 7.91 0.83 -23.96
N ARG A 21 8.12 -0.33 -23.30
CA ARG A 21 7.54 -0.58 -21.97
C ARG A 21 8.33 0.00 -20.80
N ALA A 22 9.61 0.34 -20.98
CA ALA A 22 10.36 1.12 -20.01
C ALA A 22 9.76 2.54 -19.83
N SER A 23 8.97 3.03 -20.79
CA SER A 23 8.25 4.31 -20.68
C SER A 23 6.86 4.21 -20.02
N LEU A 24 6.37 2.99 -19.71
CA LEU A 24 5.06 2.77 -19.07
C LEU A 24 5.15 2.08 -17.70
N ALA A 25 6.34 1.63 -17.29
CA ALA A 25 6.58 1.28 -15.91
C ALA A 25 6.53 2.58 -15.07
N PRO A 26 5.81 2.61 -13.94
CA PRO A 26 5.80 3.73 -12.99
C PRO A 26 7.17 3.87 -12.28
N GLU A 27 8.26 3.96 -13.04
CA GLU A 27 9.66 3.91 -12.57
C GLU A 27 10.04 5.08 -11.66
N ASN A 28 9.25 6.15 -11.65
CA ASN A 28 9.60 7.33 -10.89
C ASN A 28 8.76 7.58 -9.64
N GLN A 29 7.69 6.83 -9.36
CA GLN A 29 6.96 7.05 -8.10
C GLN A 29 7.63 6.34 -6.94
N VAL A 30 7.94 5.06 -7.08
CA VAL A 30 8.59 4.28 -6.01
C VAL A 30 9.98 4.84 -5.72
N ALA A 31 10.77 5.17 -6.75
CA ALA A 31 12.09 5.79 -6.57
C ALA A 31 12.01 7.20 -5.94
N SER A 32 10.99 8.00 -6.26
CA SER A 32 10.77 9.31 -5.64
C SER A 32 10.30 9.19 -4.19
N LEU A 33 9.39 8.25 -3.91
CA LEU A 33 8.93 7.94 -2.56
C LEU A 33 10.10 7.47 -1.69
N SER A 34 10.97 6.60 -2.21
CA SER A 34 12.18 6.16 -1.50
C SER A 34 13.16 7.30 -1.23
N ARG A 35 13.35 8.24 -2.17
CA ARG A 35 14.18 9.43 -1.95
C ARG A 35 13.57 10.40 -0.94
N MET A 36 12.25 10.53 -0.91
CA MET A 36 11.54 11.32 0.12
C MET A 36 11.53 10.62 1.48
N ALA A 37 11.52 9.29 1.52
CA ALA A 37 11.52 8.49 2.74
C ALA A 37 12.90 8.40 3.41
N ALA A 38 14.00 8.46 2.64
CA ALA A 38 15.36 8.30 3.18
C ALA A 38 15.73 9.30 4.31
N PRO A 39 15.29 10.58 4.29
CA PRO A 39 15.46 11.48 5.44
C PRO A 39 14.43 11.25 6.57
N LEU A 40 13.22 10.77 6.23
CA LEU A 40 12.11 10.57 7.17
C LEU A 40 12.30 9.32 8.04
N GLU A 41 13.03 8.30 7.56
CA GLU A 41 13.31 7.07 8.32
C GLU A 41 14.08 7.31 9.63
N LYS A 42 14.85 8.40 9.72
CA LYS A 42 15.55 8.77 10.97
C LYS A 42 14.68 9.53 11.95
N ASP A 43 13.50 9.98 11.54
CA ASP A 43 12.64 10.81 12.38
C ASP A 43 11.64 9.95 13.17
N VAL A 44 12.11 9.47 14.33
CA VAL A 44 11.31 8.70 15.28
C VAL A 44 10.06 9.48 15.74
N TRP A 45 10.11 10.81 15.75
CA TRP A 45 8.97 11.64 16.11
C TRP A 45 7.87 11.57 15.06
N ILE A 46 8.22 11.63 13.79
CA ILE A 46 7.27 11.52 12.69
C ILE A 46 6.63 10.13 12.68
N TYR A 47 7.44 9.07 12.87
CA TYR A 47 6.92 7.71 13.00
C TYR A 47 5.90 7.60 14.14
N ARG A 48 6.23 8.13 15.33
CA ARG A 48 5.32 8.11 16.49
C ARG A 48 4.04 8.90 16.25
N MET A 49 4.12 10.07 15.61
CA MET A 49 2.94 10.89 15.31
C MET A 49 2.00 10.20 14.32
N VAL A 50 2.55 9.58 13.25
CA VAL A 50 1.73 8.85 12.27
C VAL A 50 1.06 7.64 12.92
N VAL A 51 1.82 6.82 13.66
CA VAL A 51 1.26 5.65 14.36
C VAL A 51 0.21 6.05 15.39
N ALA A 52 0.47 7.11 16.17
CA ALA A 52 -0.49 7.62 17.15
C ALA A 52 -1.77 8.15 16.46
N ALA A 53 -1.65 8.89 15.36
CA ALA A 53 -2.80 9.40 14.62
C ALA A 53 -3.64 8.28 13.99
N LEU A 54 -2.98 7.29 13.35
CA LEU A 54 -3.66 6.13 12.78
C LEU A 54 -4.34 5.28 13.88
N GLY A 55 -3.65 5.01 14.98
CA GLY A 55 -4.21 4.28 16.11
C GLY A 55 -5.40 5.00 16.75
N LEU A 56 -5.29 6.31 16.95
CA LEU A 56 -6.37 7.13 17.50
C LEU A 56 -7.58 7.16 16.56
N THR A 57 -7.36 7.23 15.25
CA THR A 57 -8.42 7.17 14.24
C THR A 57 -9.20 5.86 14.34
N VAL A 58 -8.51 4.73 14.48
CA VAL A 58 -9.15 3.42 14.68
C VAL A 58 -9.93 3.38 16.00
N LEU A 59 -9.36 3.89 17.10
CA LEU A 59 -10.03 3.91 18.40
C LEU A 59 -11.29 4.78 18.39
N ILE A 60 -11.21 6.01 17.87
CA ILE A 60 -12.35 6.91 17.75
C ILE A 60 -13.40 6.29 16.82
N GLY A 61 -12.98 5.70 15.71
CA GLY A 61 -13.89 5.04 14.77
C GLY A 61 -14.62 3.85 15.40
N ALA A 62 -13.91 3.00 16.14
CA ALA A 62 -14.48 1.86 16.84
C ALA A 62 -15.47 2.31 17.93
N ILE A 63 -15.10 3.29 18.76
CA ILE A 63 -15.98 3.84 19.80
C ILE A 63 -17.22 4.47 19.15
N GLY A 64 -17.04 5.27 18.10
CA GLY A 64 -18.14 5.89 17.36
C GLY A 64 -19.09 4.86 16.76
N ALA A 65 -18.55 3.78 16.17
CA ALA A 65 -19.34 2.68 15.64
C ALA A 65 -20.14 1.96 16.74
N ILE A 66 -19.53 1.69 17.89
CA ILE A 66 -20.18 1.05 19.03
C ILE A 66 -21.32 1.93 19.56
N LEU A 67 -21.06 3.23 19.78
CA LEU A 67 -22.09 4.17 20.24
C LEU A 67 -23.27 4.26 19.28
N LEU A 68 -22.99 4.25 17.97
CA LEU A 68 -24.02 4.32 16.94
C LEU A 68 -24.85 3.03 16.87
N ALA A 69 -24.20 1.88 17.00
CA ALA A 69 -24.86 0.58 17.08
C ALA A 69 -25.76 0.47 18.32
N VAL A 70 -25.30 0.92 19.49
CA VAL A 70 -26.10 0.97 20.72
C VAL A 70 -27.28 1.93 20.58
N ALA A 71 -27.12 3.03 19.83
CA ALA A 71 -28.20 3.96 19.52
C ALA A 71 -29.18 3.43 18.44
N GLY A 72 -29.01 2.19 17.96
CA GLY A 72 -29.86 1.58 16.94
C GLY A 72 -29.72 2.22 15.55
N LYS A 73 -28.65 2.97 15.33
CA LYS A 73 -28.38 3.67 14.06
C LYS A 73 -27.42 2.83 13.20
N PRO A 74 -27.59 2.86 11.86
CA PRO A 74 -26.69 2.14 10.97
C PRO A 74 -25.27 2.72 11.07
N VAL A 75 -24.28 1.83 11.15
CA VAL A 75 -22.87 2.21 11.13
C VAL A 75 -22.47 2.59 9.70
N PRO A 76 -21.94 3.81 9.45
CA PRO A 76 -21.52 4.22 8.11
C PRO A 76 -20.42 3.32 7.57
N GLU A 77 -20.55 2.89 6.31
CA GLU A 77 -19.52 2.09 5.64
C GLU A 77 -18.18 2.81 5.56
N VAL A 78 -18.20 4.16 5.44
CA VAL A 78 -17.00 5.00 5.46
C VAL A 78 -16.20 4.82 6.75
N LEU A 79 -16.87 4.59 7.88
CA LEU A 79 -16.22 4.39 9.17
C LEU A 79 -15.46 3.05 9.20
N VAL A 80 -16.07 2.00 8.64
CA VAL A 80 -15.47 0.67 8.50
C VAL A 80 -14.31 0.69 7.49
N ALA A 81 -14.48 1.41 6.38
CA ALA A 81 -13.45 1.59 5.37
C ALA A 81 -12.23 2.33 5.94
N LEU A 82 -12.46 3.38 6.73
CA LEU A 82 -11.39 4.14 7.39
C LEU A 82 -10.62 3.28 8.41
N GLY A 83 -11.34 2.47 9.20
CA GLY A 83 -10.72 1.52 10.13
C GLY A 83 -9.84 0.50 9.40
N SER A 84 -10.36 -0.09 8.33
CA SER A 84 -9.63 -1.06 7.50
C SER A 84 -8.39 -0.45 6.84
N ALA A 85 -8.51 0.77 6.30
CA ALA A 85 -7.40 1.49 5.70
C ALA A 85 -6.30 1.81 6.74
N SER A 86 -6.69 2.24 7.94
CA SER A 86 -5.76 2.56 9.02
C SER A 86 -5.02 1.31 9.53
N ILE A 87 -5.72 0.19 9.70
CA ILE A 87 -5.10 -1.10 10.07
C ILE A 87 -4.17 -1.58 8.94
N GLY A 88 -4.57 -1.44 7.67
CA GLY A 88 -3.74 -1.78 6.52
C GLY A 88 -2.46 -0.97 6.44
N ALA A 89 -2.54 0.34 6.71
CA ALA A 89 -1.35 1.21 6.79
C ALA A 89 -0.42 0.82 7.94
N LEU A 90 -0.97 0.49 9.12
CA LEU A 90 -0.17 0.00 10.26
C LEU A 90 0.47 -1.35 9.96
N ALA A 91 -0.24 -2.27 9.31
CA ALA A 91 0.29 -3.56 8.87
C ALA A 91 1.41 -3.37 7.83
N GLY A 92 1.27 -2.42 6.90
CA GLY A 92 2.31 -2.08 5.93
C GLY A 92 3.55 -1.47 6.57
N LEU A 93 3.37 -0.59 7.57
CA LEU A 93 4.47 0.03 8.31
C LEU A 93 5.25 -0.97 9.17
N LEU A 94 4.56 -1.97 9.72
CA LEU A 94 5.14 -3.00 10.58
C LEU A 94 5.51 -4.29 9.83
N ALA A 95 5.28 -4.33 8.53
CA ALA A 95 5.64 -5.48 7.71
C ALA A 95 7.17 -5.67 7.75
N PRO A 96 7.65 -6.91 7.96
CA PRO A 96 9.08 -7.16 7.94
C PRO A 96 9.62 -6.80 6.55
N SER A 97 10.71 -6.03 6.49
CA SER A 97 11.42 -5.80 5.23
C SER A 97 11.78 -7.17 4.64
N PRO A 98 11.52 -7.43 3.35
CA PRO A 98 11.90 -8.69 2.73
C PRO A 98 13.38 -8.93 2.98
N ALA A 99 13.70 -9.92 3.82
CA ALA A 99 15.06 -10.39 3.98
C ALA A 99 15.39 -11.12 2.68
N GLY A 100 15.95 -10.38 1.72
CA GLY A 100 16.47 -10.93 0.48
C GLY A 100 17.49 -12.01 0.82
N LYS A 101 17.13 -13.26 0.55
CA LYS A 101 18.04 -14.37 0.34
C LYS A 101 17.89 -14.79 -1.11
#